data_AF-Q23TE2-F1
#
_entry.id   AF-Q23TE2-F1
#
_cell.length_a   1.000
_cell.length_b   1.000
_cell.length_c   1.000
_cell.angle_alpha   90.00
_cell.angle_beta   90.00
_cell.angle_gamma   90.00
#
_symmetry.space_group_name_H-M   'P 1'
#
loop_
_entity.id
_entity.type
_entity.pdbx_description
1 polymer ?
#
loop_
_entity_poly.entity_id
_entity_poly.type
_entity_poly.pdbx_seq_one_letter_code
_entity_poly.pdbx_strand_id
1 'polypeptide(L)'
;MSKKKKDKKGQANPFQLTEAEQIALDTLDTQKFKTIIGQYNLRANKLTEEVDELKEIVKNIDRTNLKDTRKKEKQIIKNEDEVVQVQHQIVDQQNEYGTKILRFDDEKERFFRQQMIDKAKEIADLKKKIEMSIQEKNFLLAFPQREKEYQETIVQLEQSAVEAKKTHADEIQKYERNFQKQRKKIEEDQKEAIEKIRQAASIVAQKKIRDAEQTTKENIKLNQDLELHKNELQQLQIEREQITHQNNQYKRSLAQNHEGLTEYQTVNHKQSVKIKKLKEKVEYLKDFLEKENKKFQDEVDSLQKIHQKTIAEMEYELKCLNEQLRKRSKEIRDIKGVCQMILDQRSDIEQFFLEALDQVKEEQHSKFLIGQKSLQNDSQQSYSSSKIKLPSLNSRSYKHSLVYKNKIDVSQLEEEDKDRILRIVFQKMNSGIPPKPWRQYYDYNTINDGNMQERDEENDINESNSRVDRYRYDENQIQSQHNDSHLQDQYQQFVNDQ
;
A
#
# COMPACT_ATOMS: atom_id res chain seq x y z
N MET A 1 62.45 38.47 43.34
CA MET A 1 62.13 39.84 43.79
C MET A 1 61.68 39.75 45.25
N SER A 2 62.49 40.19 46.22
CA SER A 2 62.41 41.52 46.88
C SER A 2 61.13 41.63 47.74
N LYS A 3 61.11 41.81 49.07
CA LYS A 3 61.87 42.66 50.02
C LYS A 3 61.68 42.06 51.44
N LYS A 4 62.70 41.88 52.29
CA LYS A 4 63.36 42.83 53.24
C LYS A 4 62.47 43.47 54.34
N LYS A 5 62.89 43.24 55.60
CA LYS A 5 62.89 44.13 56.79
C LYS A 5 61.52 44.36 57.47
N LYS A 6 61.38 44.46 58.80
CA LYS A 6 62.17 45.26 59.77
C LYS A 6 61.80 44.90 61.22
N ASP A 7 62.77 45.01 62.12
CA ASP A 7 62.61 45.06 63.59
C ASP A 7 61.69 46.21 64.06
N LYS A 8 61.07 46.06 65.24
CA LYS A 8 60.88 47.16 66.20
C LYS A 8 60.60 46.68 67.63
N LYS A 9 61.28 47.37 68.55
CA LYS A 9 61.31 47.25 70.01
C LYS A 9 59.97 47.63 70.67
N GLY A 10 59.68 46.93 71.77
CA GLY A 10 59.37 47.46 73.11
C GLY A 10 58.19 48.43 73.28
N GLN A 11 57.21 48.00 74.07
CA GLN A 11 56.61 48.80 75.14
C GLN A 11 55.86 47.88 76.11
N ALA A 12 56.17 48.02 77.40
CA ALA A 12 55.55 47.32 78.50
C ALA A 12 54.08 47.77 78.63
N ASN A 13 53.17 46.79 78.66
CA ASN A 13 51.75 47.00 78.93
C ASN A 13 51.45 46.49 80.36
N PRO A 14 50.97 47.36 81.28
CA PRO A 14 50.92 47.10 82.72
C PRO A 14 49.60 46.47 83.15
N PHE A 15 49.30 45.27 82.64
CA PHE A 15 48.25 44.38 83.16
C PHE A 15 48.74 42.94 83.02
N GLN A 16 49.57 42.50 83.96
CA GLN A 16 49.95 41.09 84.09
C GLN A 16 48.75 40.36 84.71
N LEU A 17 48.03 39.60 83.89
CA LEU A 17 47.15 38.55 84.38
C LEU A 17 48.02 37.52 85.11
N THR A 18 47.53 37.00 86.23
CA THR A 18 48.22 35.95 86.99
C THR A 18 48.46 34.71 86.12
N GLU A 19 49.50 33.91 86.40
CA GLU A 19 49.86 32.72 85.62
C GLU A 19 48.67 31.77 85.40
N ALA A 20 47.76 31.68 86.38
CA ALA A 20 46.50 30.95 86.28
C ALA A 20 45.48 31.57 85.31
N GLU A 21 45.44 32.90 85.21
CA GLU A 21 44.55 33.64 84.31
C GLU A 21 45.07 33.65 82.86
N GLN A 22 46.39 33.70 82.65
CA GLN A 22 47.02 33.54 81.33
C GLN A 22 46.80 32.11 80.78
N ILE A 23 46.95 31.10 81.64
CA ILE A 23 46.64 29.69 81.30
C ILE A 23 45.14 29.51 81.04
N ALA A 24 44.24 30.18 81.77
CA ALA A 24 42.80 30.11 81.53
C ALA A 24 42.38 30.82 80.22
N LEU A 25 43.00 31.95 79.87
CA LEU A 25 42.75 32.66 78.62
C LEU A 25 43.26 31.87 77.41
N ASP A 26 44.50 31.36 77.49
CA ASP A 26 45.08 30.53 76.44
C ASP A 26 44.34 29.20 76.30
N THR A 27 43.89 28.56 77.38
CA THR A 27 43.10 27.32 77.27
C THR A 27 41.69 27.55 76.72
N LEU A 28 41.02 28.66 77.06
CA LEU A 28 39.70 28.99 76.54
C LEU A 28 39.75 29.36 75.05
N ASP A 29 40.72 30.18 74.65
CA ASP A 29 40.89 30.55 73.24
C ASP A 29 41.41 29.37 72.42
N THR A 30 42.35 28.57 72.93
CA THR A 30 42.81 27.36 72.23
C THR A 30 41.69 26.32 72.10
N GLN A 31 40.82 26.17 73.09
CA GLN A 31 39.64 25.29 72.97
C GLN A 31 38.66 25.82 71.93
N LYS A 32 38.31 27.11 71.95
CA LYS A 32 37.43 27.72 70.94
C LYS A 32 38.01 27.59 69.53
N PHE A 33 39.30 27.88 69.34
CA PHE A 33 39.98 27.69 68.06
C PHE A 33 40.01 26.22 67.66
N LYS A 34 40.22 25.28 68.58
CA LYS A 34 40.20 23.84 68.29
C LYS A 34 38.81 23.35 67.88
N THR A 35 37.74 23.87 68.49
CA THR A 35 36.36 23.59 68.08
C THR A 35 36.05 24.19 66.71
N ILE A 36 36.47 25.43 66.46
CA ILE A 36 36.30 26.10 65.16
C ILE A 36 37.09 25.37 64.06
N ILE A 37 38.35 25.01 64.31
CA ILE A 37 39.20 24.22 63.40
C ILE A 37 38.57 22.84 63.18
N GLY A 38 38.04 22.20 64.23
CA GLY A 38 37.30 20.94 64.12
C GLY A 38 36.07 21.06 63.22
N GLN A 39 35.30 22.14 63.35
CA GLN A 39 34.15 22.43 62.48
C GLN A 39 34.56 22.72 61.04
N TYR A 40 35.63 23.49 60.82
CA TYR A 40 36.17 23.73 59.47
C TYR A 40 36.72 22.46 58.84
N ASN A 41 37.40 21.61 59.59
CA ASN A 41 37.89 20.31 59.11
C ASN A 41 36.73 19.37 58.79
N LEU A 42 35.69 19.33 59.63
CA LEU A 42 34.48 18.55 59.35
C LEU A 42 33.78 19.05 58.08
N ARG A 43 33.68 20.37 57.90
CA ARG A 43 33.12 20.97 56.68
C ARG A 43 33.99 20.71 55.45
N ALA A 44 35.31 20.79 55.59
CA ALA A 44 36.25 20.49 54.50
C ALA A 44 36.16 19.01 54.09
N ASN A 45 36.05 18.10 55.05
CA ASN A 45 35.86 16.66 54.78
C ASN A 45 34.52 16.42 54.08
N LYS A 46 33.42 17.01 54.56
CA LYS A 46 32.11 16.92 53.88
C LYS A 46 32.15 17.45 52.45
N LEU A 47 32.80 18.61 52.23
CA LEU A 47 32.99 19.15 50.88
C LEU A 47 33.86 18.25 50.00
N THR A 48 34.84 17.56 50.59
CA THR A 48 35.68 16.61 49.84
C THR A 48 34.88 15.37 49.44
N GLU A 49 34.07 14.84 50.36
CA GLU A 49 33.14 13.74 50.09
C GLU A 49 32.13 14.12 49.00
N GLU A 50 31.50 15.30 49.09
CA GLU A 50 30.58 15.81 48.06
C GLU A 50 31.28 15.96 46.69
N VAL A 51 32.51 16.45 46.67
CA VAL A 51 33.29 16.58 45.43
C VAL A 51 33.60 15.21 44.83
N ASP A 52 33.90 14.20 45.64
CA ASP A 52 34.18 12.84 45.16
C ASP A 52 32.91 12.12 44.70
N GLU A 53 31.77 12.33 45.36
CA GLU A 53 30.45 11.89 44.91
C GLU A 53 30.08 12.51 43.55
N LEU A 54 30.26 13.83 43.40
CA LEU A 54 30.03 14.52 42.14
C LEU A 54 30.94 14.01 41.02
N LYS A 55 32.21 13.71 41.31
CA LYS A 55 33.13 13.11 40.32
C LYS A 55 32.65 11.74 39.87
N GLU A 56 32.16 10.89 40.77
CA GLU A 56 31.62 9.58 40.38
C GLU A 56 30.31 9.70 39.61
N ILE A 57 29.44 10.66 39.95
CA ILE A 57 28.23 10.96 39.15
C ILE A 57 28.63 11.38 37.73
N VAL A 58 29.56 12.34 37.57
CA VAL A 58 30.04 12.80 36.26
C VAL A 58 30.63 11.64 35.46
N LYS A 59 31.46 10.80 36.08
CA LYS A 59 32.05 9.62 35.43
C LYS A 59 31.01 8.59 34.99
N ASN A 60 29.93 8.41 35.75
CA ASN A 60 28.82 7.54 35.36
C ASN A 60 27.98 8.13 34.22
N ILE A 61 27.76 9.45 34.23
CA ILE A 61 27.13 10.18 33.12
C ILE A 61 27.99 10.06 31.85
N ASP A 62 29.30 10.23 31.93
CA ASP A 62 30.20 10.08 30.79
C ASP A 62 30.19 8.65 30.23
N ARG A 63 30.16 7.63 31.09
CA ARG A 63 30.05 6.23 30.68
C ARG A 63 28.73 5.91 30.01
N THR A 64 27.61 6.45 30.50
CA THR A 64 26.29 6.24 29.92
C THR A 64 26.16 6.97 28.58
N ASN A 65 26.56 8.24 28.53
CA ASN A 65 26.64 9.02 27.29
C ASN A 65 27.51 8.32 26.25
N LEU A 66 28.69 7.80 26.61
CA LEU A 66 29.55 7.07 25.68
C LEU A 66 28.90 5.79 25.14
N LYS A 67 28.16 5.05 25.98
CA LYS A 67 27.41 3.87 25.54
C LYS A 67 26.30 4.25 24.56
N ASP A 68 25.59 5.34 24.81
CA ASP A 68 24.50 5.80 23.94
C ASP A 68 25.02 6.36 22.63
N THR A 69 26.14 7.10 22.66
CA THR A 69 26.83 7.56 21.44
C THR A 69 27.26 6.37 20.59
N ARG A 70 27.84 5.32 21.18
CA ARG A 70 28.21 4.10 20.43
C ARG A 70 27.02 3.36 19.86
N LYS A 71 25.88 3.32 20.56
CA LYS A 71 24.64 2.73 20.03
C LYS A 71 24.12 3.53 18.84
N LYS A 72 24.09 4.85 18.96
CA LYS A 72 23.69 5.75 17.87
C LYS A 72 24.60 5.62 16.67
N GLU A 73 25.91 5.56 16.88
CA GLU A 73 26.92 5.37 15.82
C GLU A 73 26.73 4.03 15.09
N LYS A 74 26.51 2.93 15.83
CA LYS A 74 26.16 1.63 15.22
C LYS A 74 24.87 1.68 14.40
N GLN A 75 23.87 2.44 14.87
CA GLN A 75 22.62 2.60 14.14
C GLN A 75 22.80 3.45 12.88
N ILE A 76 23.63 4.50 12.95
CA ILE A 76 23.98 5.33 11.80
C ILE A 76 24.67 4.46 10.74
N ILE A 77 25.65 3.64 11.11
CA ILE A 77 26.34 2.75 10.17
C ILE A 77 25.36 1.77 9.51
N LYS A 78 24.44 1.17 10.28
CA LYS A 78 23.41 0.29 9.71
C LYS A 78 22.50 1.03 8.73
N ASN A 79 22.04 2.22 9.09
CA ASN A 79 21.20 3.03 8.22
C ASN A 79 21.97 3.47 6.96
N GLU A 80 23.27 3.77 7.06
CA GLU A 80 24.13 4.07 5.93
C GLU A 80 24.28 2.87 4.98
N ASP A 81 24.49 1.67 5.52
CA ASP A 81 24.53 0.43 4.73
C ASP A 81 23.21 0.17 4.00
N GLU A 82 22.07 0.38 4.68
CA GLU A 82 20.73 0.26 4.08
C GLU A 82 20.51 1.29 2.97
N VAL A 83 20.94 2.54 3.17
CA VAL A 83 20.88 3.59 2.13
C VAL A 83 21.71 3.19 0.92
N VAL A 84 22.93 2.66 1.11
CA VAL A 84 23.79 2.19 0.01
C VAL A 84 23.13 1.04 -0.75
N GLN A 85 22.49 0.10 -0.07
CA GLN A 85 21.76 -1.00 -0.72
C GLN A 85 20.58 -0.50 -1.56
N VAL A 86 19.77 0.41 -1.01
CA VAL A 86 18.66 1.01 -1.76
C VAL A 86 19.18 1.81 -2.95
N GLN A 87 20.28 2.54 -2.81
CA GLN A 87 20.92 3.26 -3.90
C GLN A 87 21.35 2.31 -5.03
N HIS A 88 21.95 1.17 -4.68
CA HIS A 88 22.36 0.15 -5.65
C HIS A 88 21.14 -0.45 -6.38
N GLN A 89 20.07 -0.76 -5.65
CA GLN A 89 18.83 -1.26 -6.25
C GLN A 89 18.20 -0.25 -7.23
N ILE A 90 18.22 1.04 -6.91
CA ILE A 90 17.74 2.09 -7.81
C ILE A 90 18.57 2.13 -9.10
N VAL A 91 19.91 2.06 -8.98
CA VAL A 91 20.81 2.06 -10.15
C VAL A 91 20.60 0.81 -11.00
N ASP A 92 20.46 -0.37 -10.39
CA ASP A 92 20.18 -1.62 -11.11
C ASP A 92 18.85 -1.55 -11.86
N GLN A 93 17.79 -1.04 -11.22
CA GLN A 93 16.49 -0.83 -11.86
C GLN A 93 16.59 0.16 -13.02
N GLN A 94 17.30 1.28 -12.84
CA GLN A 94 17.52 2.26 -13.91
C GLN A 94 18.25 1.64 -15.10
N ASN A 95 19.27 0.81 -14.85
CA ASN A 95 19.99 0.09 -15.91
C ASN A 95 19.11 -0.95 -16.60
N GLU A 96 18.26 -1.66 -15.85
CA GLU A 96 17.32 -2.64 -16.40
C GLU A 96 16.27 -1.96 -17.30
N TYR A 97 15.66 -0.86 -16.84
CA TYR A 97 14.71 -0.07 -17.62
C TYR A 97 15.39 0.56 -18.84
N GLY A 98 16.59 1.10 -18.69
CA GLY A 98 17.39 1.63 -19.81
C GLY A 98 17.66 0.57 -20.88
N THR A 99 18.00 -0.65 -20.46
CA THR A 99 18.22 -1.78 -21.36
C THR A 99 16.92 -2.23 -22.05
N LYS A 100 15.78 -2.24 -21.34
CA LYS A 100 14.48 -2.56 -21.93
C LYS A 100 14.03 -1.53 -22.96
N ILE A 101 14.25 -0.23 -22.68
CA ILE A 101 13.96 0.85 -23.62
C ILE A 101 14.81 0.70 -24.88
N LEU A 102 16.12 0.50 -24.73
CA LEU A 102 17.04 0.25 -25.85
C LEU A 102 16.59 -0.94 -26.71
N ARG A 103 16.23 -2.07 -26.09
CA ARG A 103 15.73 -3.25 -26.84
C ARG A 103 14.43 -2.96 -27.57
N PHE A 104 13.50 -2.23 -26.94
CA PHE A 104 12.23 -1.87 -27.56
C PHE A 104 12.43 -0.95 -28.76
N ASP A 105 13.33 0.03 -28.66
CA ASP A 105 13.69 0.90 -29.78
C ASP A 105 14.39 0.11 -30.90
N ASP A 106 15.30 -0.82 -30.57
CA ASP A 106 15.98 -1.69 -31.53
C ASP A 106 14.97 -2.60 -32.28
N GLU A 107 14.02 -3.19 -31.57
CA GLU A 107 12.95 -4.03 -32.13
C GLU A 107 12.01 -3.22 -33.02
N LYS A 108 11.62 -2.02 -32.58
CA LYS A 108 10.79 -1.09 -33.35
C LYS A 108 11.51 -0.66 -34.64
N GLU A 109 12.80 -0.37 -34.56
CA GLU A 109 13.59 0.01 -35.72
C GLU A 109 13.74 -1.15 -36.71
N ARG A 110 13.97 -2.38 -36.21
CA ARG A 110 13.98 -3.60 -37.04
C ARG A 110 12.64 -3.84 -37.73
N PHE A 111 11.53 -3.65 -37.02
CA PHE A 111 10.19 -3.78 -37.58
C PHE A 111 9.95 -2.79 -38.73
N PHE A 112 10.28 -1.51 -38.54
CA PHE A 112 10.15 -0.50 -39.60
C PHE A 112 11.10 -0.77 -40.78
N ARG A 113 12.35 -1.16 -40.51
CA ARG A 113 13.29 -1.55 -41.57
C ARG A 113 12.76 -2.73 -42.38
N GLN A 114 12.20 -3.74 -41.73
CA GLN A 114 11.61 -4.90 -42.41
C GLN A 114 10.40 -4.49 -43.27
N GLN A 115 9.49 -3.67 -42.73
CA GLN A 115 8.35 -3.15 -43.48
C GLN A 115 8.78 -2.34 -44.71
N MET A 116 9.83 -1.53 -44.59
CA MET A 116 10.40 -0.76 -45.71
C MET A 116 11.00 -1.68 -46.78
N ILE A 117 11.69 -2.75 -46.37
CA ILE A 117 12.24 -3.76 -47.29
C ILE A 117 11.10 -4.47 -48.03
N ASP A 118 10.05 -4.88 -47.33
CA ASP A 118 8.92 -5.60 -47.93
C ASP A 118 8.13 -4.71 -48.90
N LYS A 119 7.92 -3.44 -48.55
CA LYS A 119 7.30 -2.45 -49.46
C LYS A 119 8.20 -2.13 -50.65
N ALA A 120 9.51 -2.08 -50.47
CA ALA A 120 10.45 -1.90 -51.59
C ALA A 120 10.41 -3.10 -52.56
N LYS A 121 10.32 -4.33 -52.05
CA LYS A 121 10.12 -5.54 -52.87
C LYS A 121 8.80 -5.50 -53.63
N GLU A 122 7.70 -5.15 -52.96
CA GLU A 122 6.37 -5.01 -53.59
C GLU A 122 6.40 -3.98 -54.73
N ILE A 123 7.03 -2.82 -54.52
CA ILE A 123 7.23 -1.81 -55.55
C ILE A 123 8.07 -2.33 -56.71
N ALA A 124 9.15 -3.08 -56.44
CA ALA A 124 10.00 -3.66 -57.48
C ALA A 124 9.23 -4.67 -58.34
N ASP A 125 8.42 -5.53 -57.72
CA ASP A 125 7.59 -6.51 -58.42
C ASP A 125 6.50 -5.84 -59.26
N LEU A 126 5.86 -4.80 -58.74
CA LEU A 126 4.89 -4.00 -59.49
C LEU A 126 5.53 -3.29 -60.68
N LYS A 127 6.73 -2.72 -60.50
CA LYS A 127 7.50 -2.13 -61.61
C LYS A 127 7.82 -3.16 -62.69
N LYS A 128 8.26 -4.37 -62.30
CA LYS A 128 8.53 -5.46 -63.25
C LYS A 128 7.27 -5.88 -64.01
N LYS A 129 6.12 -5.99 -63.34
CA LYS A 129 4.83 -6.26 -63.99
C LYS A 129 4.45 -5.18 -65.00
N ILE A 130 4.57 -3.91 -64.63
CA ILE A 130 4.31 -2.78 -65.53
C ILE A 130 5.22 -2.86 -66.76
N GLU A 131 6.50 -3.16 -66.57
CA GLU A 131 7.46 -3.26 -67.66
C GLU A 131 7.15 -4.43 -68.62
N MET A 132 6.77 -5.59 -68.09
CA MET A 132 6.28 -6.71 -68.93
C MET A 132 5.02 -6.32 -69.70
N SER A 133 4.05 -5.65 -69.08
CA SER A 133 2.85 -5.18 -69.78
C SER A 133 3.15 -4.11 -70.84
N ILE A 134 4.15 -3.27 -70.62
CA ILE A 134 4.64 -2.31 -71.65
C ILE A 134 5.27 -3.07 -72.83
N GLN A 135 6.08 -4.11 -72.57
CA GLN A 135 6.67 -4.95 -73.61
C GLN A 135 5.59 -5.68 -74.42
N GLU A 136 4.61 -6.27 -73.74
CA GLU A 136 3.47 -6.95 -74.38
C GLU A 136 2.65 -5.98 -75.25
N LYS A 137 2.36 -4.77 -74.75
CA LYS A 137 1.71 -3.71 -75.53
C LYS A 137 2.52 -3.36 -76.78
N ASN A 138 3.83 -3.20 -76.66
CA ASN A 138 4.69 -2.88 -77.79
C ASN A 138 4.72 -4.02 -78.83
N PHE A 139 4.70 -5.27 -78.37
CA PHE A 139 4.56 -6.44 -79.25
C PHE A 139 3.24 -6.43 -80.01
N LEU A 140 2.12 -6.13 -79.33
CA LEU A 140 0.80 -6.00 -79.96
C LEU A 140 0.72 -4.82 -80.93
N LEU A 141 1.41 -3.71 -80.67
CA LEU A 141 1.47 -2.57 -81.60
C LEU A 141 2.21 -2.90 -82.90
N ALA A 142 3.14 -3.86 -82.89
CA ALA A 142 3.83 -4.33 -84.10
C ALA A 142 3.02 -5.36 -84.90
N PHE A 143 1.92 -5.86 -84.34
CA PHE A 143 1.10 -6.91 -84.94
C PHE A 143 0.43 -6.50 -86.27
N PRO A 144 -0.18 -5.30 -86.40
CA PRO A 144 -0.81 -4.88 -87.66
C PRO A 144 0.17 -4.77 -88.83
N GLN A 145 1.42 -4.42 -88.52
CA GLN A 145 2.48 -4.26 -89.51
C GLN A 145 2.96 -5.61 -90.03
N ARG A 146 3.14 -6.60 -89.12
CA ARG A 146 3.40 -8.00 -89.49
C ARG A 146 2.23 -8.65 -90.22
N GLU A 147 1.00 -8.38 -89.79
CA GLU A 147 -0.21 -8.89 -90.44
C GLU A 147 -0.27 -8.43 -91.90
N LYS A 148 0.07 -7.16 -92.16
CA LYS A 148 0.16 -6.62 -93.52
C LYS A 148 1.25 -7.32 -94.34
N GLU A 149 2.44 -7.53 -93.78
CA GLU A 149 3.52 -8.27 -94.45
C GLU A 149 3.11 -9.73 -94.79
N TYR A 150 2.41 -10.41 -93.88
CA TYR A 150 1.90 -11.76 -94.12
C TYR A 150 0.79 -11.78 -95.18
N GLN A 151 -0.10 -10.79 -95.20
CA GLN A 151 -1.12 -10.66 -96.25
C GLN A 151 -0.47 -10.41 -97.63
N GLU A 152 0.56 -9.56 -97.72
CA GLU A 152 1.28 -9.30 -98.96
C GLU A 152 2.01 -10.56 -99.49
N THR A 153 2.63 -11.35 -98.61
CA THR A 153 3.30 -12.60 -99.00
C THR A 153 2.33 -13.71 -99.45
N ILE A 154 1.16 -13.82 -98.83
CA ILE A 154 0.11 -14.76 -99.26
C ILE A 154 -0.33 -14.44 -100.69
N VAL A 155 -0.59 -13.16 -101.00
CA VAL A 155 -0.99 -12.74 -102.35
C VAL A 155 0.08 -13.06 -103.38
N GLN A 156 1.37 -12.88 -103.05
CA GLN A 156 2.49 -13.23 -103.95
C GLN A 156 2.58 -14.74 -104.21
N LEU A 157 2.40 -15.57 -103.18
CA LEU A 157 2.44 -17.03 -103.31
C LEU A 157 1.26 -17.57 -104.13
N GLU A 158 0.07 -16.99 -103.97
CA GLU A 158 -1.11 -17.34 -104.77
C GLU A 158 -0.90 -17.02 -106.25
N GLN A 159 -0.30 -15.86 -106.57
CA GLN A 159 0.02 -15.49 -107.96
C GLN A 159 1.03 -16.45 -108.60
N SER A 160 2.10 -16.80 -107.88
CA SER A 160 3.11 -17.76 -108.34
C SER A 160 2.53 -19.16 -108.57
N ALA A 161 1.63 -19.62 -107.69
CA ALA A 161 0.96 -20.92 -107.84
C ALA A 161 0.04 -20.99 -109.07
N VAL A 162 -0.60 -19.87 -109.44
CA VAL A 162 -1.42 -19.79 -110.67
C VAL A 162 -0.55 -19.82 -111.92
N GLU A 163 0.58 -19.13 -111.93
CA GLU A 163 1.54 -19.15 -113.05
C GLU A 163 2.14 -20.54 -113.27
N ALA A 164 2.54 -21.24 -112.20
CA ALA A 164 3.07 -22.59 -112.26
C ALA A 164 2.05 -23.63 -112.77
N LYS A 165 0.76 -23.46 -112.46
CA LYS A 165 -0.30 -24.33 -113.00
C LYS A 165 -0.53 -24.11 -114.49
N LYS A 166 -0.34 -22.88 -114.98
CA LYS A 166 -0.50 -22.52 -116.39
C LYS A 166 0.61 -23.12 -117.26
N THR A 167 1.87 -23.05 -116.80
CA THR A 167 3.01 -23.62 -117.53
C THR A 167 2.96 -25.15 -117.63
N HIS A 168 2.55 -25.83 -116.56
CA HIS A 168 2.41 -27.29 -116.54
C HIS A 168 1.29 -27.81 -117.45
N ALA A 169 0.22 -27.03 -117.64
CA ALA A 169 -0.87 -27.37 -118.56
C ALA A 169 -0.41 -27.32 -120.04
N ASP A 170 0.46 -26.37 -120.38
CA ASP A 170 0.99 -26.19 -121.74
C ASP A 170 2.00 -27.30 -122.14
N GLU A 171 2.70 -27.89 -121.17
CA GLU A 171 3.66 -28.98 -121.41
C GLU A 171 2.96 -30.33 -121.67
N ILE A 172 1.89 -30.64 -120.94
CA ILE A 172 1.12 -31.88 -121.11
C ILE A 172 0.51 -31.97 -122.52
N GLN A 173 0.04 -30.85 -123.06
CA GLN A 173 -0.59 -30.83 -124.39
C GLN A 173 0.40 -31.12 -125.54
N LYS A 174 1.71 -30.99 -125.29
CA LYS A 174 2.79 -31.24 -126.27
C LYS A 174 3.16 -32.73 -126.37
N TYR A 175 3.08 -33.47 -125.28
CA TYR A 175 3.43 -34.91 -125.24
C TYR A 175 2.33 -35.81 -125.83
N GLU A 176 1.06 -35.42 -125.70
CA GLU A 176 -0.11 -36.15 -126.21
C GLU A 176 -0.08 -36.35 -127.75
N ARG A 177 0.46 -35.38 -128.49
CA ARG A 177 0.46 -35.40 -129.98
C ARG A 177 1.52 -36.31 -130.60
N ASN A 178 2.58 -36.66 -129.85
CA ASN A 178 3.66 -37.51 -130.34
C ASN A 178 3.39 -39.00 -130.10
N PHE A 179 2.57 -39.33 -129.10
CA PHE A 179 2.33 -40.70 -128.66
C PHE A 179 1.45 -41.51 -129.64
N GLN A 180 0.55 -40.85 -130.37
CA GLN A 180 -0.40 -41.54 -131.25
C GLN A 180 0.24 -42.10 -132.54
N LYS A 181 1.44 -41.64 -132.93
CA LYS A 181 2.12 -42.07 -134.18
C LYS A 181 2.91 -43.36 -134.04
N GLN A 182 3.38 -43.71 -132.84
CA GLN A 182 4.14 -44.95 -132.60
C GLN A 182 3.25 -46.19 -132.42
N ARG A 183 1.95 -45.99 -132.17
CA ARG A 183 1.01 -47.06 -131.81
C ARG A 183 0.72 -48.09 -132.91
N LYS A 184 0.87 -47.72 -134.19
CA LYS A 184 0.54 -48.61 -135.34
C LYS A 184 1.67 -49.57 -135.75
N LYS A 185 2.90 -49.37 -135.27
CA LYS A 185 4.05 -50.23 -135.64
C LYS A 185 4.25 -51.41 -134.67
N ILE A 186 3.60 -51.36 -133.50
CA ILE A 186 3.74 -52.32 -132.40
C ILE A 186 2.67 -53.44 -132.49
N GLU A 187 1.59 -53.25 -133.25
CA GLU A 187 0.50 -54.23 -133.38
C GLU A 187 0.91 -55.54 -134.10
N GLU A 188 1.98 -55.54 -134.89
CA GLU A 188 2.49 -56.75 -135.57
C GLU A 188 3.46 -57.57 -134.71
N ASP A 189 4.27 -56.93 -133.85
CA ASP A 189 5.14 -57.62 -132.87
C ASP A 189 4.35 -58.22 -131.68
N GLN A 190 3.09 -57.79 -131.49
CA GLN A 190 2.25 -58.22 -130.37
C GLN A 190 1.69 -59.63 -130.52
N LYS A 191 1.57 -60.19 -131.73
CA LYS A 191 1.01 -61.54 -131.92
C LYS A 191 1.93 -62.66 -131.44
N GLU A 192 3.24 -62.45 -131.43
CA GLU A 192 4.23 -63.41 -130.92
C GLU A 192 4.50 -63.23 -129.41
N ALA A 193 4.21 -62.04 -128.86
CA ALA A 193 4.28 -61.75 -127.42
C ALA A 193 3.09 -62.29 -126.62
N ILE A 194 1.90 -62.42 -127.23
CA ILE A 194 0.66 -62.85 -126.57
C ILE A 194 0.77 -64.24 -125.89
N GLU A 195 1.57 -65.15 -126.44
CA GLU A 195 1.72 -66.50 -125.88
C GLU A 195 2.68 -66.53 -124.66
N LYS A 196 3.73 -65.70 -124.65
CA LYS A 196 4.58 -65.46 -123.47
C LYS A 196 3.85 -64.65 -122.39
N ILE A 197 2.96 -63.73 -122.80
CA ILE A 197 2.12 -62.94 -121.89
C ILE A 197 1.12 -63.83 -121.16
N ARG A 198 0.58 -64.91 -121.74
CA ARG A 198 -0.34 -65.82 -121.02
C ARG A 198 0.32 -66.57 -119.85
N GLN A 199 1.54 -67.06 -120.04
CA GLN A 199 2.29 -67.73 -118.97
C GLN A 199 2.77 -66.74 -117.90
N ALA A 200 3.23 -65.55 -118.32
CA ALA A 200 3.56 -64.47 -117.39
C ALA A 200 2.32 -63.92 -116.65
N ALA A 201 1.16 -63.83 -117.31
CA ALA A 201 -0.09 -63.35 -116.72
C ALA A 201 -0.64 -64.33 -115.67
N SER A 202 -0.45 -65.64 -115.84
CA SER A 202 -0.83 -66.63 -114.82
C SER A 202 0.05 -66.52 -113.56
N ILE A 203 1.38 -66.36 -113.74
CA ILE A 203 2.32 -66.14 -112.63
C ILE A 203 2.05 -64.78 -111.95
N VAL A 204 1.79 -63.73 -112.72
CA VAL A 204 1.43 -62.40 -112.21
C VAL A 204 0.06 -62.41 -111.54
N ALA A 205 -0.91 -63.17 -112.02
CA ALA A 205 -2.21 -63.33 -111.36
C ALA A 205 -2.07 -64.06 -110.02
N GLN A 206 -1.31 -65.16 -109.96
CA GLN A 206 -1.02 -65.84 -108.70
C GLN A 206 -0.22 -64.96 -107.73
N LYS A 207 0.74 -64.18 -108.21
CA LYS A 207 1.46 -63.20 -107.39
C LYS A 207 0.53 -62.09 -106.88
N LYS A 208 -0.34 -61.54 -107.73
CA LYS A 208 -1.34 -60.55 -107.34
C LYS A 208 -2.37 -61.10 -106.34
N ILE A 209 -2.74 -62.38 -106.46
CA ILE A 209 -3.61 -63.05 -105.48
C ILE A 209 -2.88 -63.15 -104.14
N ARG A 210 -1.60 -63.59 -104.12
CA ARG A 210 -0.79 -63.62 -102.89
C ARG A 210 -0.56 -62.24 -102.29
N ASP A 211 -0.27 -61.23 -103.12
CA ASP A 211 -0.08 -59.84 -102.67
C ASP A 211 -1.40 -59.26 -102.14
N ALA A 212 -2.54 -59.60 -102.74
CA ALA A 212 -3.87 -59.22 -102.24
C ALA A 212 -4.24 -59.95 -100.94
N GLU A 213 -3.90 -61.23 -100.79
CA GLU A 213 -4.03 -61.99 -99.54
C GLU A 213 -3.14 -61.41 -98.43
N GLN A 214 -1.92 -60.98 -98.77
CA GLN A 214 -1.04 -60.30 -97.83
C GLN A 214 -1.59 -58.93 -97.44
N THR A 215 -2.07 -58.15 -98.41
CA THR A 215 -2.70 -56.83 -98.18
C THR A 215 -3.96 -56.95 -97.33
N THR A 216 -4.76 -58.00 -97.52
CA THR A 216 -5.96 -58.24 -96.69
C THR A 216 -5.61 -58.65 -95.27
N LYS A 217 -4.58 -59.49 -95.07
CA LYS A 217 -4.05 -59.78 -93.73
C LYS A 217 -3.49 -58.53 -93.04
N GLU A 218 -2.77 -57.69 -93.77
CA GLU A 218 -2.27 -56.41 -93.27
C GLU A 218 -3.42 -55.45 -92.94
N ASN A 219 -4.46 -55.36 -93.78
CA ASN A 219 -5.66 -54.56 -93.47
C ASN A 219 -6.42 -55.07 -92.25
N ILE A 220 -6.53 -56.39 -92.05
CA ILE A 220 -7.12 -56.97 -90.84
C ILE A 220 -6.30 -56.58 -89.62
N LYS A 221 -4.96 -56.71 -89.68
CA LYS A 221 -4.08 -56.30 -88.58
C LYS A 221 -4.16 -54.80 -88.29
N LEU A 222 -4.13 -53.97 -89.33
CA LEU A 222 -4.28 -52.51 -89.21
C LEU A 222 -5.64 -52.13 -88.61
N ASN A 223 -6.72 -52.83 -88.96
CA ASN A 223 -8.04 -52.59 -88.37
C ASN A 223 -8.06 -52.98 -86.89
N GLN A 224 -7.42 -54.10 -86.51
CA GLN A 224 -7.28 -54.50 -85.11
C GLN A 224 -6.46 -53.47 -84.31
N ASP A 225 -5.33 -53.01 -84.86
CA ASP A 225 -4.50 -51.97 -84.25
C ASP A 225 -5.27 -50.64 -84.11
N LEU A 226 -6.05 -50.27 -85.13
CA LEU A 226 -6.90 -49.07 -85.11
C LEU A 226 -8.01 -49.18 -84.05
N GLU A 227 -8.60 -50.36 -83.87
CA GLU A 227 -9.60 -50.62 -82.85
C GLU A 227 -9.00 -50.54 -81.44
N LEU A 228 -7.80 -51.10 -81.23
CA LEU A 228 -7.06 -50.94 -79.98
C LEU A 228 -6.76 -49.47 -79.68
N HIS A 229 -6.25 -48.71 -80.65
CA HIS A 229 -5.98 -47.28 -80.47
C HIS A 229 -7.25 -46.45 -80.25
N LYS A 230 -8.38 -46.81 -80.87
CA LYS A 230 -9.68 -46.17 -80.57
C LYS A 230 -10.09 -46.40 -79.12
N ASN A 231 -9.94 -47.63 -78.62
CA ASN A 231 -10.28 -47.96 -77.24
C ASN A 231 -9.35 -47.23 -76.25
N GLU A 232 -8.05 -47.17 -76.52
CA GLU A 232 -7.08 -46.40 -75.74
C GLU A 232 -7.41 -44.90 -75.74
N LEU A 233 -7.75 -44.32 -76.89
CA LEU A 233 -8.14 -42.92 -77.00
C LEU A 233 -9.42 -42.60 -76.21
N GLN A 234 -10.40 -43.52 -76.22
CA GLN A 234 -11.61 -43.38 -75.39
C GLN A 234 -11.29 -43.45 -73.89
N GLN A 235 -10.41 -44.36 -73.46
CA GLN A 235 -9.98 -44.44 -72.05
C GLN A 235 -9.27 -43.17 -71.62
N LEU A 236 -8.30 -42.70 -72.40
CA LEU A 236 -7.59 -41.44 -72.13
C LEU A 236 -8.53 -40.23 -72.11
N GLN A 237 -9.56 -40.22 -72.96
CA GLN A 237 -10.57 -39.17 -72.95
C GLN A 237 -11.40 -39.17 -71.67
N ILE A 238 -11.82 -40.34 -71.18
CA ILE A 238 -12.55 -40.50 -69.92
C ILE A 238 -11.66 -40.05 -68.74
N GLU A 239 -10.41 -40.49 -68.70
CA GLU A 239 -9.45 -40.08 -67.67
C GLU A 239 -9.22 -38.57 -67.68
N ARG A 240 -9.04 -37.97 -68.87
CA ARG A 240 -8.91 -36.52 -69.01
C ARG A 240 -10.13 -35.80 -68.46
N GLU A 241 -11.34 -36.27 -68.76
CA GLU A 241 -12.59 -35.69 -68.26
C GLU A 241 -12.70 -35.82 -66.73
N GLN A 242 -12.33 -36.97 -66.16
CA GLN A 242 -12.30 -37.19 -64.71
C GLN A 242 -11.29 -36.27 -64.00
N ILE A 243 -10.06 -36.18 -64.50
CA ILE A 243 -9.03 -35.29 -63.94
C ILE A 243 -9.48 -33.83 -64.06
N THR A 244 -10.09 -33.45 -65.18
CA THR A 244 -10.62 -32.08 -65.37
C THR A 244 -11.73 -31.79 -64.35
N HIS A 245 -12.62 -32.75 -64.11
CA HIS A 245 -13.67 -32.62 -63.10
C HIS A 245 -13.09 -32.46 -61.69
N GLN A 246 -12.15 -33.32 -61.30
CA GLN A 246 -11.47 -33.24 -60.00
C GLN A 246 -10.72 -31.91 -59.83
N ASN A 247 -9.99 -31.46 -60.85
CA ASN A 247 -9.28 -30.19 -60.83
C ASN A 247 -10.24 -29.00 -60.62
N ASN A 248 -11.40 -29.03 -61.28
CA ASN A 248 -12.45 -28.03 -61.08
C ASN A 248 -13.06 -28.09 -59.66
N GLN A 249 -13.26 -29.28 -59.09
CA GLN A 249 -13.71 -29.42 -57.71
C GLN A 249 -12.68 -28.89 -56.72
N TYR A 250 -11.39 -29.22 -56.89
CA TYR A 250 -10.32 -28.71 -56.04
C TYR A 250 -10.19 -27.20 -56.12
N LYS A 251 -10.32 -26.61 -57.32
CA LYS A 251 -10.34 -25.15 -57.48
C LYS A 251 -11.47 -24.48 -56.71
N ARG A 252 -12.68 -25.07 -56.74
CA ARG A 252 -13.83 -24.56 -55.97
C ARG A 252 -13.59 -24.68 -54.46
N SER A 253 -13.08 -25.82 -54.01
CA SER A 253 -12.74 -26.05 -52.60
C SER A 253 -11.66 -25.08 -52.10
N LEU A 254 -10.61 -24.86 -52.90
CA LEU A 254 -9.56 -23.87 -52.62
C LEU A 254 -10.12 -22.45 -52.50
N ALA A 255 -11.03 -22.06 -53.41
CA ALA A 255 -11.66 -20.75 -53.35
C ALA A 255 -12.52 -20.58 -52.08
N GLN A 256 -13.31 -21.59 -51.72
CA GLN A 256 -14.11 -21.57 -50.49
C GLN A 256 -13.22 -21.50 -49.23
N ASN A 257 -12.14 -22.27 -49.18
CA ASN A 257 -11.19 -22.23 -48.06
C ASN A 257 -10.49 -20.87 -47.96
N HIS A 258 -10.17 -20.25 -49.10
CA HIS A 258 -9.58 -18.92 -49.13
C HIS A 258 -10.58 -17.86 -48.61
N GLU A 259 -11.83 -17.92 -49.04
CA GLU A 259 -12.90 -17.06 -48.52
C GLU A 259 -13.07 -17.22 -47.01
N GLY A 260 -13.17 -18.46 -46.51
CA GLY A 260 -13.23 -18.74 -45.07
C GLY A 260 -12.03 -18.20 -44.29
N LEU A 261 -10.80 -18.32 -44.84
CA LEU A 261 -9.60 -17.78 -44.21
C LEU A 261 -9.63 -16.25 -44.14
N THR A 262 -10.05 -15.59 -45.21
CA THR A 262 -10.16 -14.11 -45.24
C THR A 262 -11.24 -13.58 -44.30
N GLU A 263 -12.37 -14.28 -44.19
CA GLU A 263 -13.40 -13.97 -43.20
C GLU A 263 -12.87 -14.15 -41.78
N TYR A 264 -12.20 -15.26 -41.50
CA TYR A 264 -11.58 -15.52 -40.20
C TYR A 264 -10.56 -14.44 -39.83
N GLN A 265 -9.68 -14.04 -40.75
CA GLN A 265 -8.72 -12.95 -40.56
C GLN A 265 -9.44 -11.62 -40.26
N THR A 266 -10.54 -11.33 -40.95
CA THR A 266 -11.34 -10.11 -40.75
C THR A 266 -12.00 -10.09 -39.38
N VAL A 267 -12.59 -11.21 -38.96
CA VAL A 267 -13.22 -11.36 -37.64
C VAL A 267 -12.17 -11.26 -36.53
N ASN A 268 -11.04 -11.96 -36.68
CA ASN A 268 -9.93 -11.92 -35.72
C ASN A 268 -9.37 -10.49 -35.60
N HIS A 269 -9.17 -9.78 -36.71
CA HIS A 269 -8.75 -8.38 -36.68
C HIS A 269 -9.74 -7.49 -35.92
N LYS A 270 -11.05 -7.60 -36.19
CA LYS A 270 -12.10 -6.87 -35.45
C LYS A 270 -12.07 -7.17 -33.96
N GLN A 271 -11.91 -8.44 -33.59
CA GLN A 271 -11.80 -8.86 -32.19
C GLN A 271 -10.53 -8.30 -31.53
N SER A 272 -9.39 -8.36 -32.21
CA SER A 272 -8.12 -7.80 -31.75
C SER A 272 -8.22 -6.29 -31.47
N VAL A 273 -8.86 -5.53 -32.37
CA VAL A 273 -9.13 -4.10 -32.16
C VAL A 273 -10.05 -3.88 -30.95
N LYS A 274 -11.11 -4.70 -30.78
CA LYS A 274 -12.01 -4.61 -29.62
C LYS A 274 -11.28 -4.91 -28.31
N ILE A 275 -10.43 -5.95 -28.29
CA ILE A 275 -9.58 -6.32 -27.16
C ILE A 275 -8.64 -5.18 -26.82
N LYS A 276 -8.01 -4.55 -27.81
CA LYS A 276 -7.12 -3.40 -27.60
C LYS A 276 -7.86 -2.24 -26.92
N LYS A 277 -9.03 -1.84 -27.43
CA LYS A 277 -9.87 -0.78 -26.83
C LYS A 277 -10.30 -1.12 -25.40
N LEU A 278 -10.65 -2.38 -25.13
CA LEU A 278 -11.00 -2.83 -23.79
C LEU A 278 -9.81 -2.78 -22.84
N LYS A 279 -8.61 -3.18 -23.29
CA LYS A 279 -7.37 -3.07 -22.51
C LYS A 279 -7.05 -1.62 -22.16
N GLU A 280 -7.13 -0.71 -23.13
CA GLU A 280 -6.94 0.73 -22.90
C GLU A 280 -7.94 1.29 -21.88
N LYS A 281 -9.22 0.87 -21.95
CA LYS A 281 -10.23 1.28 -20.96
C LYS A 281 -9.96 0.71 -19.57
N VAL A 282 -9.51 -0.54 -19.47
CA VAL A 282 -9.14 -1.17 -18.19
C VAL A 282 -7.94 -0.46 -17.58
N GLU A 283 -6.93 -0.12 -18.38
CA GLU A 283 -5.75 0.62 -17.94
C GLU A 283 -6.13 2.02 -17.44
N TYR A 284 -6.96 2.76 -18.19
CA TYR A 284 -7.48 4.05 -17.74
C TYR A 284 -8.25 3.95 -16.41
N LEU A 285 -9.10 2.92 -16.25
CA LEU A 285 -9.85 2.73 -15.00
C LEU A 285 -8.94 2.35 -13.84
N LYS A 286 -7.87 1.57 -14.07
CA LYS A 286 -6.86 1.26 -13.05
C LYS A 286 -6.15 2.52 -12.59
N ASP A 287 -5.66 3.33 -13.52
CA ASP A 287 -4.99 4.61 -13.20
C ASP A 287 -5.92 5.57 -12.46
N PHE A 288 -7.20 5.61 -12.86
CA PHE A 288 -8.21 6.42 -12.19
C PHE A 288 -8.43 5.96 -10.75
N LEU A 289 -8.62 4.66 -10.54
CA LEU A 289 -8.80 4.09 -9.19
C LEU A 289 -7.55 4.24 -8.32
N GLU A 290 -6.35 4.09 -8.87
CA GLU A 290 -5.11 4.29 -8.13
C GLU A 290 -4.98 5.73 -7.65
N LYS A 291 -5.27 6.70 -8.53
CA LYS A 291 -5.27 8.13 -8.16
C LYS A 291 -6.32 8.44 -7.11
N GLU A 292 -7.51 7.87 -7.23
CA GLU A 292 -8.59 8.10 -6.28
C GLU A 292 -8.31 7.45 -4.92
N ASN A 293 -7.81 6.21 -4.90
CA ASN A 293 -7.36 5.55 -3.68
C ASN A 293 -6.23 6.32 -2.99
N LYS A 294 -5.29 6.89 -3.75
CA LYS A 294 -4.23 7.73 -3.19
C LYS A 294 -4.80 8.98 -2.51
N LYS A 295 -5.76 9.66 -3.15
CA LYS A 295 -6.44 10.82 -2.52
C LYS A 295 -7.18 10.41 -1.24
N PHE A 296 -7.90 9.28 -1.27
CA PHE A 296 -8.58 8.77 -0.08
C PHE A 296 -7.59 8.46 1.04
N GLN A 297 -6.45 7.84 0.72
CA GLN A 297 -5.42 7.58 1.72
C GLN A 297 -4.82 8.87 2.29
N ASP A 298 -4.51 9.84 1.44
CA ASP A 298 -4.01 11.15 1.87
C ASP A 298 -5.03 11.89 2.77
N GLU A 299 -6.33 11.78 2.47
CA GLU A 299 -7.41 12.34 3.28
C GLU A 299 -7.53 11.63 4.64
N VAL A 300 -7.49 10.29 4.66
CA VAL A 300 -7.49 9.50 5.90
C VAL A 300 -6.30 9.85 6.78
N ASP A 301 -5.09 9.91 6.22
CA ASP A 301 -3.87 10.26 6.94
C ASP A 301 -3.94 11.70 7.49
N SER A 302 -4.51 12.63 6.72
CA SER A 302 -4.73 14.01 7.16
C SER A 302 -5.71 14.09 8.33
N LEU A 303 -6.85 13.41 8.22
CA LEU A 303 -7.87 13.33 9.28
C LEU A 303 -7.33 12.68 10.55
N GLN A 304 -6.56 11.59 10.42
CA GLN A 304 -5.91 10.94 11.55
C GLN A 304 -4.94 11.88 12.26
N LYS A 305 -4.11 12.63 11.52
CA LYS A 305 -3.19 13.62 12.11
C LYS A 305 -3.94 14.73 12.84
N ILE A 306 -5.01 15.25 12.25
CA ILE A 306 -5.85 16.27 12.90
C ILE A 306 -6.45 15.70 14.19
N HIS A 307 -7.02 14.49 14.13
CA HIS A 307 -7.65 13.86 15.28
C HIS A 307 -6.66 13.58 16.41
N GLN A 308 -5.47 13.04 16.10
CA GLN A 308 -4.40 12.83 17.07
C GLN A 308 -3.97 14.13 17.73
N LYS A 309 -3.86 15.22 16.96
CA LYS A 309 -3.54 16.54 17.51
C LYS A 309 -4.64 17.03 18.46
N THR A 310 -5.91 16.91 18.07
CA THR A 310 -7.04 17.31 18.92
C THR A 310 -7.11 16.49 20.21
N ILE A 311 -6.84 15.18 20.15
CA ILE A 311 -6.76 14.33 21.34
C ILE A 311 -5.65 14.83 22.27
N ALA A 312 -4.45 15.08 21.75
CA ALA A 312 -3.33 15.57 22.55
C ALA A 312 -3.62 16.94 23.21
N GLU A 313 -4.31 17.83 22.49
CA GLU A 313 -4.77 19.11 23.03
C GLU A 313 -5.80 18.90 24.16
N MET A 314 -6.80 18.04 23.95
CA MET A 314 -7.81 17.71 24.97
C MET A 314 -7.20 17.03 26.22
N GLU A 315 -6.25 16.12 26.05
CA GLU A 315 -5.53 15.49 27.15
C GLU A 315 -4.73 16.50 27.98
N TYR A 316 -4.09 17.46 27.30
CA TYR A 316 -3.39 18.56 27.97
C TYR A 316 -4.35 19.44 28.76
N GLU A 317 -5.49 19.83 28.17
CA GLU A 317 -6.53 20.61 28.86
C GLU A 317 -7.10 19.86 30.06
N LEU A 318 -7.40 18.56 29.93
CA LEU A 318 -7.87 17.71 31.02
C LEU A 318 -6.83 17.65 32.16
N LYS A 319 -5.55 17.53 31.83
CA LYS A 319 -4.48 17.55 32.83
C LYS A 319 -4.43 18.88 33.59
N CYS A 320 -4.52 20.00 32.88
CA CYS A 320 -4.57 21.34 33.49
C CYS A 320 -5.79 21.52 34.39
N LEU A 321 -6.98 21.09 33.93
CA LEU A 321 -8.22 21.15 34.71
C LEU A 321 -8.13 20.29 35.98
N ASN A 322 -7.58 19.09 35.88
CA ASN A 322 -7.36 18.22 37.04
C ASN A 322 -6.39 18.84 38.06
N GLU A 323 -5.33 19.51 37.61
CA GLU A 323 -4.42 20.23 38.50
C GLU A 323 -5.12 21.41 39.19
N GLN A 324 -5.92 22.18 38.45
CA GLN A 324 -6.74 23.25 39.03
C GLN A 324 -7.72 22.71 40.06
N LEU A 325 -8.41 21.61 39.76
CA LEU A 325 -9.34 20.96 40.69
C LEU A 325 -8.60 20.51 41.96
N ARG A 326 -7.41 19.90 41.84
CA ARG A 326 -6.58 19.53 42.99
C ARG A 326 -6.21 20.74 43.86
N LYS A 327 -5.80 21.86 43.24
CA LYS A 327 -5.50 23.11 43.95
C LYS A 327 -6.74 23.66 44.68
N ARG A 328 -7.89 23.72 44.00
CA ARG A 328 -9.16 24.17 44.60
C ARG A 328 -9.62 23.26 45.75
N SER A 329 -9.52 21.95 45.59
CA SER A 329 -9.84 20.99 46.66
C SER A 329 -8.91 21.13 47.86
N LYS A 330 -7.64 21.48 47.64
CA LYS A 330 -6.70 21.81 48.73
C LYS A 330 -7.10 23.11 49.43
N GLU A 331 -7.37 24.18 48.68
CA GLU A 331 -7.85 25.46 49.24
C GLU A 331 -9.12 25.28 50.07
N ILE A 332 -10.09 24.50 49.58
CA ILE A 332 -11.33 24.20 50.31
C ILE A 332 -11.04 23.45 51.61
N ARG A 333 -10.12 22.48 51.60
CA ARG A 333 -9.70 21.78 52.83
C ARG A 333 -9.03 22.73 53.82
N ASP A 334 -8.15 23.60 53.35
CA ASP A 334 -7.49 24.60 54.18
C ASP A 334 -8.50 25.58 54.79
N ILE A 335 -9.47 26.07 53.99
CA ILE A 335 -10.57 26.93 54.46
C ILE A 335 -11.42 26.20 55.51
N LYS A 336 -11.82 24.94 55.25
CA LYS A 336 -12.57 24.13 56.23
C LYS A 336 -11.79 23.98 57.53
N GLY A 337 -10.49 23.75 57.47
CA GLY A 337 -9.61 23.68 58.63
C GLY A 337 -9.59 24.99 59.44
N VAL A 338 -9.49 26.14 58.76
CA VAL A 338 -9.55 27.46 59.41
C VAL A 338 -10.93 27.72 60.02
N CYS A 339 -12.01 27.41 59.31
CA CYS A 339 -13.37 27.54 59.85
C CYS A 339 -13.57 26.68 61.10
N GLN A 340 -13.07 25.44 61.11
CA GLN A 340 -13.11 24.58 62.29
C GLN A 340 -12.30 25.19 63.43
N MET A 341 -11.09 25.69 63.16
CA MET A 341 -10.27 26.38 64.17
C MET A 341 -11.01 27.58 64.80
N ILE A 342 -11.72 28.38 64.00
CA ILE A 342 -12.53 29.50 64.51
C ILE A 342 -13.67 28.99 65.40
N LEU A 343 -14.35 27.91 65.00
CA LEU A 343 -15.42 27.30 65.81
C LEU A 343 -14.88 26.75 67.14
N ASP A 344 -13.72 26.10 67.12
CA ASP A 344 -13.06 25.58 68.33
C ASP A 344 -12.65 26.73 69.26
N GLN A 345 -11.98 27.78 68.73
CA GLN A 345 -11.62 28.97 69.50
C GLN A 345 -12.83 29.67 70.10
N ARG A 346 -13.92 29.80 69.32
CA ARG A 346 -15.17 30.37 69.82
C ARG A 346 -15.74 29.52 70.96
N SER A 347 -15.74 28.20 70.81
CA SER A 347 -16.22 27.26 71.84
C SER A 347 -15.37 27.36 73.11
N ASP A 348 -14.05 27.47 72.98
CA ASP A 348 -13.13 27.67 74.11
C ASP A 348 -13.41 29.01 74.82
N ILE A 349 -13.65 30.09 74.07
CA ILE A 349 -14.02 31.41 74.64
C ILE A 349 -15.36 31.33 75.36
N GLU A 350 -16.38 30.73 74.75
CA GLU A 350 -17.69 30.52 75.37
C GLU A 350 -17.55 29.72 76.69
N GLN A 351 -16.73 28.68 76.68
CA GLN A 351 -16.40 27.89 77.87
C GLN A 351 -15.70 28.73 78.95
N PHE A 352 -14.70 29.56 78.59
CA PHE A 352 -14.06 30.47 79.55
C PHE A 352 -15.03 31.48 80.15
N PHE A 353 -15.97 32.00 79.35
CA PHE A 353 -17.02 32.89 79.84
C PHE A 353 -17.93 32.19 80.84
N LEU A 354 -18.36 30.96 80.55
CA LEU A 354 -19.19 30.16 81.47
C LEU A 354 -18.44 29.86 82.77
N GLU A 355 -17.16 29.47 82.70
CA GLU A 355 -16.35 29.22 83.88
C GLU A 355 -16.11 30.48 84.72
N ALA A 356 -15.87 31.63 84.08
CA ALA A 356 -15.71 32.90 84.78
C ALA A 356 -17.02 33.34 85.47
N LEU A 357 -18.16 33.14 84.80
CA LEU A 357 -19.47 33.34 85.38
C LEU A 357 -19.68 32.44 86.60
N ASP A 358 -19.38 31.15 86.49
CA ASP A 358 -19.54 30.21 87.59
C ASP A 358 -18.60 30.54 88.76
N GLN A 359 -17.36 30.95 88.51
CA GLN A 359 -16.44 31.43 89.55
C GLN A 359 -17.01 32.65 90.30
N VAL A 360 -17.52 33.65 89.59
CA VAL A 360 -18.13 34.82 90.22
C VAL A 360 -19.41 34.47 90.98
N LYS A 361 -20.23 33.55 90.46
CA LYS A 361 -21.40 33.02 91.20
C LYS A 361 -21.00 32.28 92.48
N GLU A 362 -19.98 31.43 92.43
CA GLU A 362 -19.45 30.73 93.60
C GLU A 362 -18.88 31.71 94.64
N GLU A 363 -18.20 32.76 94.19
CA GLU A 363 -17.70 33.81 95.06
C GLU A 363 -18.83 34.65 95.67
N GLN A 364 -19.84 35.06 94.90
CA GLN A 364 -21.02 35.75 95.43
C GLN A 364 -21.75 34.88 96.45
N HIS A 365 -21.95 33.60 96.13
CA HIS A 365 -22.57 32.65 97.05
C HIS A 365 -21.71 32.44 98.31
N SER A 366 -20.39 32.40 98.18
CA SER A 366 -19.46 32.33 99.32
C SER A 366 -19.47 33.60 100.16
N LYS A 367 -19.49 34.79 99.56
CA LYS A 367 -19.64 36.09 100.24
C LYS A 367 -20.99 36.16 100.97
N PHE A 368 -22.07 35.70 100.35
CA PHE A 368 -23.39 35.61 100.96
C PHE A 368 -23.40 34.65 102.15
N LEU A 369 -22.79 33.46 102.02
CA LEU A 369 -22.62 32.50 103.12
C LEU A 369 -21.73 33.02 104.25
N ILE A 370 -20.65 33.75 103.94
CA ILE A 370 -19.76 34.36 104.93
C ILE A 370 -20.47 35.53 105.62
N GLY A 371 -21.23 36.35 104.89
CA GLY A 371 -22.11 37.39 105.43
C GLY A 371 -23.22 36.81 106.31
N GLN A 372 -23.79 35.65 105.93
CA GLN A 372 -24.76 34.93 106.74
C GLN A 372 -24.13 34.34 108.01
N LYS A 373 -22.89 33.86 107.95
CA LYS A 373 -22.12 33.38 109.11
C LYS A 373 -21.63 34.50 110.02
N SER A 374 -21.32 35.69 109.50
CA SER A 374 -20.99 36.86 110.32
C SER A 374 -22.23 37.48 110.97
N LEU A 375 -23.40 37.43 110.31
CA LEU A 375 -24.69 37.80 110.92
C LEU A 375 -25.20 36.78 111.95
N GLN A 376 -24.69 35.54 111.98
CA GLN A 376 -25.04 34.54 112.99
C GLN A 376 -24.12 34.55 114.23
N ASN A 377 -22.97 35.22 114.19
CA ASN A 377 -22.05 35.32 115.35
C ASN A 377 -22.25 36.57 116.21
N ASP A 378 -23.13 37.50 115.81
CA ASP A 378 -23.44 38.74 116.55
C ASP A 378 -24.87 38.77 117.11
N SER A 379 -25.51 37.61 117.28
CA SER A 379 -26.86 37.55 117.85
C SER A 379 -27.12 36.24 118.60
N GLN A 380 -26.35 35.99 119.67
CA GLN A 380 -26.81 35.13 120.77
C GLN A 380 -27.08 35.97 122.02
N GLN A 381 -28.36 36.32 122.16
CA GLN A 381 -29.20 36.54 123.35
C GLN A 381 -30.41 37.31 122.81
N SER A 382 -31.68 36.91 122.89
CA SER A 382 -32.32 36.03 123.84
C SER A 382 -33.83 35.90 123.48
N TYR A 383 -34.39 34.73 123.80
CA TYR A 383 -35.79 34.40 124.10
C TYR A 383 -36.96 34.48 123.08
N SER A 384 -37.71 33.36 123.12
CA SER A 384 -39.17 33.22 122.97
C SER A 384 -39.77 33.43 121.57
N SER A 385 -40.72 32.64 121.08
CA SER A 385 -41.49 31.53 121.64
C SER A 385 -42.33 30.95 120.48
N SER A 386 -42.74 29.68 120.61
CA SER A 386 -44.00 29.15 120.04
C SER A 386 -44.08 29.08 118.49
N LYS A 387 -44.75 28.13 117.83
CA LYS A 387 -45.49 26.91 118.13
C LYS A 387 -45.88 26.38 116.73
N ILE A 388 -45.69 25.07 116.49
CA ILE A 388 -46.68 24.19 115.83
C ILE A 388 -46.93 24.38 114.30
N LYS A 389 -46.52 23.41 113.47
CA LYS A 389 -47.37 22.33 112.85
C LYS A 389 -46.63 21.59 111.71
N LEU A 390 -46.66 20.26 111.78
CA LEU A 390 -46.28 19.28 110.75
C LEU A 390 -47.38 19.16 109.62
N PRO A 391 -47.44 18.09 108.79
CA PRO A 391 -46.65 17.71 107.60
C PRO A 391 -47.57 17.36 106.39
N SER A 392 -47.04 16.98 105.20
CA SER A 392 -47.65 16.01 104.24
C SER A 392 -46.94 16.08 102.87
N LEU A 393 -46.16 15.07 102.46
CA LEU A 393 -46.56 13.86 101.71
C LEU A 393 -46.93 14.09 100.24
N ASN A 394 -46.19 13.35 99.41
CA ASN A 394 -46.55 12.69 98.15
C ASN A 394 -46.11 13.24 96.78
N SER A 395 -45.45 12.30 96.09
CA SER A 395 -45.54 11.96 94.66
C SER A 395 -44.40 12.39 93.71
N ARG A 396 -43.57 11.38 93.46
CA ARG A 396 -42.72 11.11 92.30
C ARG A 396 -43.33 11.59 90.97
N SER A 397 -42.54 12.29 90.15
CA SER A 397 -42.06 11.81 88.83
C SER A 397 -41.36 12.95 88.07
N TYR A 398 -40.41 12.59 87.19
CA TYR A 398 -39.64 13.43 86.25
C TYR A 398 -38.43 14.19 86.83
N LYS A 399 -37.39 13.41 87.14
CA LYS A 399 -36.00 13.86 87.18
C LYS A 399 -35.53 14.16 85.74
N HIS A 400 -35.46 15.42 85.36
CA HIS A 400 -34.49 16.03 84.43
C HIS A 400 -34.81 17.54 84.27
N SER A 401 -34.91 18.28 85.39
CA SER A 401 -35.14 19.74 85.34
C SER A 401 -34.75 20.44 86.65
N LEU A 402 -33.58 20.12 87.20
CA LEU A 402 -33.07 20.77 88.41
C LEU A 402 -31.66 21.36 88.26
N VAL A 403 -31.20 21.59 87.02
CA VAL A 403 -29.92 22.29 86.77
C VAL A 403 -30.12 23.78 86.44
N TYR A 404 -31.35 24.26 86.23
CA TYR A 404 -31.59 25.63 85.76
C TYR A 404 -32.23 26.59 86.78
N LYS A 405 -32.11 26.36 88.09
CA LYS A 405 -32.59 27.33 89.11
C LYS A 405 -31.56 28.36 89.57
N ASN A 406 -30.31 28.30 89.09
CA ASN A 406 -29.27 29.32 89.33
C ASN A 406 -28.85 30.05 88.04
N LYS A 407 -29.84 30.45 87.22
CA LYS A 407 -29.59 31.43 86.15
C LYS A 407 -29.66 32.82 86.76
N ILE A 408 -28.55 33.27 87.35
CA ILE A 408 -28.32 34.71 87.54
C ILE A 408 -28.21 35.29 86.14
N ASP A 409 -29.15 36.16 85.79
CA ASP A 409 -29.17 36.82 84.48
C ASP A 409 -28.05 37.85 84.45
N VAL A 410 -27.29 37.94 83.36
CA VAL A 410 -26.07 38.80 83.31
C VAL A 410 -26.42 40.27 83.59
N SER A 411 -27.64 40.68 83.26
CA SER A 411 -28.19 42.00 83.56
C SER A 411 -28.29 42.31 85.06
N GLN A 412 -28.36 41.30 85.92
CA GLN A 412 -28.50 41.40 87.38
C GLN A 412 -27.14 41.46 88.11
N LEU A 413 -26.02 41.26 87.41
CA LEU A 413 -24.69 41.42 87.98
C LEU A 413 -24.35 42.91 88.13
N GLU A 414 -23.74 43.28 89.25
CA GLU A 414 -23.17 44.61 89.46
C GLU A 414 -22.04 44.88 88.47
N GLU A 415 -21.78 46.16 88.18
CA GLU A 415 -20.80 46.56 87.16
C GLU A 415 -19.38 46.07 87.50
N GLU A 416 -19.03 45.99 88.78
CA GLU A 416 -17.77 45.45 89.27
C GLU A 416 -17.61 43.96 88.98
N ASP A 417 -18.68 43.16 89.13
CA ASP A 417 -18.65 41.72 88.86
C ASP A 417 -18.60 41.44 87.35
N LYS A 418 -19.23 42.30 86.53
CA LYS A 418 -19.09 42.25 85.07
C LYS A 418 -17.66 42.55 84.61
N ASP A 419 -17.02 43.58 85.17
CA ASP A 419 -15.61 43.89 84.89
C ASP A 419 -14.69 42.74 85.33
N ARG A 420 -15.00 42.11 86.46
CA ARG A 420 -14.21 40.99 86.98
C ARG A 420 -14.33 39.72 86.13
N ILE A 421 -15.53 39.39 85.63
CA ILE A 421 -15.72 38.30 84.66
C ILE A 421 -14.85 38.55 83.43
N LEU A 422 -14.86 39.78 82.89
CA LEU A 422 -14.02 40.13 81.76
C LEU A 422 -12.53 39.99 82.09
N ARG A 423 -12.07 40.42 83.26
CA ARG A 423 -10.68 40.21 83.69
C ARG A 423 -10.29 38.74 83.78
N ILE A 424 -11.15 37.88 84.35
CA ILE A 424 -10.90 36.43 84.45
C ILE A 424 -10.86 35.80 83.05
N VAL A 425 -11.79 36.17 82.16
CA VAL A 425 -11.81 35.69 80.78
C VAL A 425 -10.55 36.14 80.04
N PHE A 426 -10.17 37.42 80.10
CA PHE A 426 -8.94 37.90 79.48
C PHE A 426 -7.69 37.26 80.08
N GLN A 427 -7.66 37.02 81.39
CA GLN A 427 -6.57 36.30 82.04
C GLN A 427 -6.46 34.86 81.52
N LYS A 428 -7.59 34.14 81.39
CA LYS A 428 -7.62 32.78 80.83
C LYS A 428 -7.22 32.77 79.35
N MET A 429 -7.72 33.70 78.55
CA MET A 429 -7.32 33.86 77.14
C MET A 429 -5.83 34.16 76.99
N ASN A 430 -5.27 35.01 77.85
CA ASN A 430 -3.86 35.41 77.81
C ASN A 430 -2.91 34.39 78.45
N SER A 431 -3.42 33.45 79.25
CA SER A 431 -2.62 32.38 79.86
C SER A 431 -2.16 31.30 78.86
N GLY A 432 -2.55 31.42 77.59
CA GLY A 432 -1.92 30.72 76.47
C GLY A 432 -2.25 29.24 76.43
N ILE A 433 -3.50 28.89 76.08
CA ILE A 433 -3.76 27.54 75.58
C ILE A 433 -3.17 27.48 74.17
N PRO A 434 -2.13 26.67 73.91
CA PRO A 434 -1.59 26.55 72.57
C PRO A 434 -2.70 26.01 71.65
N PRO A 435 -2.89 26.61 70.46
CA PRO A 435 -3.91 26.15 69.53
C PRO A 435 -3.69 24.67 69.25
N LYS A 436 -4.73 23.84 69.44
CA LYS A 436 -4.68 22.42 69.09
C LYS A 436 -4.27 22.32 67.61
N PRO A 437 -3.32 21.44 67.23
CA PRO A 437 -2.86 21.32 65.85
C PRO A 437 -4.00 20.81 64.96
N TRP A 438 -4.73 21.73 64.34
CA TRP A 438 -5.89 21.47 63.49
C TRP A 438 -5.54 20.69 62.21
N ARG A 439 -4.24 20.64 61.83
CA ARG A 439 -3.76 19.84 60.69
C ARG A 439 -3.86 18.33 60.88
N GLN A 440 -4.00 17.80 62.11
CA GLN A 440 -3.95 16.36 62.34
C GLN A 440 -5.31 15.64 62.25
N TYR A 441 -6.44 16.36 62.27
CA TYR A 441 -7.75 15.73 62.45
C TYR A 441 -8.54 15.45 61.17
N TYR A 442 -8.06 15.86 59.98
CA TYR A 442 -8.79 15.69 58.72
C TYR A 442 -8.19 14.67 57.74
N ASP A 443 -7.22 13.83 58.15
CA ASP A 443 -6.76 12.70 57.33
C ASP A 443 -7.71 11.48 57.37
N TYR A 444 -8.79 11.53 58.16
CA TYR A 444 -9.87 10.54 58.11
C TYR A 444 -10.89 10.89 57.04
N ASN A 445 -10.44 10.85 55.79
CA ASN A 445 -11.26 10.58 54.62
C ASN A 445 -10.30 10.31 53.45
N THR A 446 -9.68 9.13 53.51
CA THR A 446 -9.46 8.29 52.33
C THR A 446 -10.82 8.04 51.66
N ILE A 447 -11.40 9.08 51.06
CA ILE A 447 -12.32 8.91 49.94
C ILE A 447 -11.43 8.35 48.87
N ASN A 448 -11.41 7.02 48.80
CA ASN A 448 -11.57 6.27 47.56
C ASN A 448 -11.10 7.09 46.35
N ASP A 449 -9.78 7.36 46.30
CA ASP A 449 -9.11 7.63 45.04
C ASP A 449 -9.42 6.37 44.26
N GLY A 450 -10.40 6.51 43.36
CA GLY A 450 -10.89 5.43 42.55
C GLY A 450 -9.67 4.72 42.01
N ASN A 451 -9.54 3.48 42.45
CA ASN A 451 -8.81 2.43 41.78
C ASN A 451 -9.43 2.29 40.39
N MET A 452 -9.25 3.29 39.51
CA MET A 452 -9.07 3.05 38.10
C MET A 452 -7.69 2.42 38.02
N GLN A 453 -7.65 1.13 38.31
CA GLN A 453 -6.73 0.26 37.61
C GLN A 453 -6.80 0.71 36.16
N GLU A 454 -5.65 1.14 35.65
CA GLU A 454 -5.26 0.86 34.28
C GLU A 454 -5.61 -0.61 34.04
N ARG A 455 -6.85 -0.85 33.59
CA ARG A 455 -7.09 -1.91 32.64
C ARG A 455 -6.37 -1.39 31.41
N ASP A 456 -5.18 -1.93 31.22
CA ASP A 456 -4.70 -2.30 29.90
C ASP A 456 -5.79 -3.17 29.25
N GLU A 457 -6.89 -2.57 28.82
CA GLU A 457 -7.65 -3.08 27.70
C GLU A 457 -6.80 -2.70 26.49
N GLU A 458 -5.90 -3.62 26.15
CA GLU A 458 -5.52 -3.90 24.78
C GLU A 458 -6.80 -3.79 23.94
N ASN A 459 -7.01 -2.62 23.36
CA ASN A 459 -7.91 -2.46 22.24
C ASN A 459 -7.23 -3.15 21.06
N ASP A 460 -7.41 -4.46 21.03
CA ASP A 460 -7.71 -5.22 19.81
C ASP A 460 -8.90 -4.57 19.12
N ILE A 461 -8.67 -3.41 18.50
CA ILE A 461 -9.47 -2.90 17.40
C ILE A 461 -8.61 -3.05 16.16
N ASN A 462 -8.34 -4.31 15.80
CA ASN A 462 -7.94 -4.66 14.46
C ASN A 462 -8.47 -6.05 14.06
N GLU A 463 -9.73 -6.32 14.36
CA GLU A 463 -10.42 -7.48 13.81
C GLU A 463 -11.91 -7.22 13.59
N SER A 464 -12.27 -6.18 12.84
CA SER A 464 -13.63 -5.97 12.33
C SER A 464 -13.68 -5.13 11.05
N ASN A 465 -12.76 -5.37 10.10
CA ASN A 465 -12.92 -4.95 8.71
C ASN A 465 -12.64 -6.10 7.72
N SER A 466 -13.01 -7.33 8.09
CA SER A 466 -13.14 -8.47 7.17
C SER A 466 -14.57 -9.00 7.21
N ARG A 467 -15.52 -8.14 6.81
CA ARG A 467 -16.86 -8.57 6.43
C ARG A 467 -17.40 -7.70 5.30
N VAL A 468 -16.59 -7.56 4.26
CA VAL A 468 -17.09 -7.28 2.91
C VAL A 468 -17.26 -8.64 2.24
N ASP A 469 -18.51 -9.09 2.23
CA ASP A 469 -19.11 -9.92 1.19
C ASP A 469 -18.19 -10.91 0.46
N ARG A 470 -18.08 -12.09 1.07
CA ARG A 470 -17.95 -13.33 0.30
C ARG A 470 -19.27 -13.58 -0.42
N TYR A 471 -19.52 -12.86 -1.51
CA TYR A 471 -20.36 -13.39 -2.59
C TYR A 471 -19.60 -14.55 -3.20
N ARG A 472 -19.84 -15.72 -2.60
CA ARG A 472 -19.67 -17.01 -3.23
C ARG A 472 -20.67 -17.02 -4.39
N TYR A 473 -20.19 -16.69 -5.59
CA TYR A 473 -20.86 -17.16 -6.79
C TYR A 473 -20.71 -18.68 -6.79
N ASP A 474 -21.78 -19.36 -6.38
CA ASP A 474 -22.12 -20.65 -6.97
C ASP A 474 -22.40 -20.39 -8.45
N GLU A 475 -21.34 -20.42 -9.25
CA GLU A 475 -21.51 -20.77 -10.66
C GLU A 475 -21.48 -22.29 -10.73
N ASN A 476 -22.70 -22.80 -10.82
CA ASN A 476 -23.01 -24.13 -11.28
C ASN A 476 -22.07 -24.55 -12.40
N GLN A 477 -21.66 -25.82 -12.28
CA GLN A 477 -21.50 -26.74 -13.38
C GLN A 477 -22.41 -26.37 -14.56
N ILE A 478 -21.84 -25.72 -15.57
CA ILE A 478 -22.24 -25.98 -16.94
C ILE A 478 -21.35 -27.13 -17.37
N GLN A 479 -21.91 -28.34 -17.27
CA GLN A 479 -21.63 -29.39 -18.22
C GLN A 479 -21.82 -28.81 -19.63
N SER A 480 -20.75 -28.37 -20.25
CA SER A 480 -20.63 -28.38 -21.69
C SER A 480 -19.87 -29.65 -22.06
N GLN A 481 -20.59 -30.77 -22.04
CA GLN A 481 -20.38 -31.75 -23.08
C GLN A 481 -20.61 -31.04 -24.41
N HIS A 482 -19.55 -30.68 -25.12
CA HIS A 482 -19.45 -30.86 -26.57
C HIS A 482 -18.09 -30.43 -27.10
N ASN A 483 -17.40 -31.45 -27.63
CA ASN A 483 -16.66 -31.46 -28.88
C ASN A 483 -15.55 -30.43 -29.07
N ASP A 484 -14.37 -30.71 -28.52
CA ASP A 484 -13.11 -30.16 -29.07
C ASP A 484 -11.95 -31.17 -29.09
N SER A 485 -12.23 -32.48 -29.04
CA SER A 485 -11.21 -33.52 -29.27
C SER A 485 -11.09 -33.95 -30.74
N HIS A 486 -11.81 -33.33 -31.68
CA HIS A 486 -11.81 -33.79 -33.08
C HIS A 486 -10.83 -33.03 -34.01
N LEU A 487 -10.28 -31.89 -33.59
CA LEU A 487 -9.32 -31.14 -34.43
C LEU A 487 -7.85 -31.48 -34.18
N GLN A 488 -7.52 -32.12 -33.06
CA GLN A 488 -6.13 -32.51 -32.77
C GLN A 488 -5.75 -33.85 -33.42
N ASP A 489 -6.73 -34.73 -33.65
CA ASP A 489 -6.51 -36.03 -34.30
C ASP A 489 -6.42 -35.93 -35.84
N GLN A 490 -7.00 -34.89 -36.47
CA GLN A 490 -6.84 -34.66 -37.92
C GLN A 490 -5.47 -34.09 -38.31
N TYR A 491 -4.78 -33.42 -37.39
CA TYR A 491 -3.42 -32.94 -37.64
C TYR A 491 -2.35 -34.05 -37.53
N GLN A 492 -2.65 -35.16 -36.84
CA GLN A 492 -1.75 -36.31 -36.75
C GLN A 492 -1.98 -37.36 -37.84
N GLN A 493 -3.15 -37.39 -38.49
CA GLN A 493 -3.36 -38.25 -39.66
C GLN A 493 -2.71 -37.70 -40.95
N PHE A 494 -2.53 -36.38 -41.09
CA PHE A 494 -1.91 -35.80 -42.30
C PHE A 494 -0.38 -35.89 -42.33
N VAL A 495 0.26 -36.13 -41.18
CA VAL A 495 1.72 -36.24 -41.07
C VAL A 495 2.22 -37.68 -41.26
N ASN A 496 1.32 -38.67 -41.19
CA ASN A 496 1.68 -40.10 -41.33
C ASN A 496 1.39 -40.70 -42.72
N ASP A 497 0.80 -39.93 -43.65
CA ASP A 497 0.51 -40.34 -45.04
C ASP A 497 1.35 -39.59 -46.11
N GLN A 498 2.50 -39.03 -45.72
CA GLN A 498 3.63 -38.70 -46.62
C GLN A 498 4.84 -39.55 -46.25
#